data_AF-A0A2A5SAQ5-F1
#
_entry.id   AF-A0A2A5SAQ5-F1
#
_cell.length_a   1.000
_cell.length_b   1.000
_cell.length_c   1.000
_cell.angle_alpha   90.00
_cell.angle_beta   90.00
_cell.angle_gamma   90.00
#
_symmetry.space_group_name_H-M   'P 1'
#
loop_
_entity.id
_entity.type
_entity.pdbx_description
1 polymer ?
#
loop_
_entity_poly.entity_id
_entity_poly.type
_entity_poly.pdbx_seq_one_letter_code
_entity_poly.pdbx_strand_id
1 'polypeptide(L)'
;MADTITTVGTWILGLALVGGGFWLMIWGVVDIAGGVGGKTKEWGKAGMGLGIGVVGGFLFAIGAVTIINWFKKGGSEIPLK
;
A
#
# COMPACT_ATOMS: atom_id res chain seq x y z
N MET A 1 18.05 22.16 6.26
CA MET A 1 18.35 20.80 6.79
C MET A 1 17.12 20.10 7.35
N ALA A 2 16.24 20.79 8.09
CA ALA A 2 14.98 20.20 8.58
C ALA A 2 14.01 19.79 7.44
N ASP A 3 13.93 20.57 6.36
CA ASP A 3 13.07 20.26 5.22
C ASP A 3 13.53 19.03 4.43
N THR A 4 14.84 18.81 4.31
CA THR A 4 15.38 17.64 3.62
C THR A 4 15.09 16.36 4.39
N ILE A 5 15.25 16.38 5.72
CA ILE A 5 14.99 15.22 6.59
C ILE A 5 13.50 14.86 6.59
N THR A 6 12.62 15.85 6.69
CA THR A 6 11.15 15.62 6.63
C THR A 6 10.71 15.13 5.25
N THR A 7 11.34 15.63 4.18
CA THR A 7 11.09 15.19 2.80
C THR A 7 11.52 13.74 2.57
N VAL A 8 12.71 13.35 3.01
CA VAL A 8 13.22 11.97 2.90
C VAL A 8 12.42 11.03 3.80
N GLY A 9 12.09 11.46 5.02
CA GLY A 9 11.28 10.67 5.96
C GLY A 9 9.87 10.38 5.43
N THR A 10 9.24 11.36 4.77
CA THR A 10 7.92 11.18 4.13
C THR A 10 7.99 10.20 2.97
N TRP A 11 9.10 10.21 2.20
CA TRP A 11 9.31 9.28 1.09
C TRP A 11 9.53 7.84 1.56
N ILE A 12 10.35 7.63 2.59
CA ILE A 12 10.57 6.31 3.21
C ILE A 12 9.27 5.77 3.83
N LEU A 13 8.50 6.62 4.51
CA LEU A 13 7.18 6.24 5.03
C LEU A 13 6.22 5.87 3.91
N GLY A 14 6.22 6.61 2.80
CA GLY A 14 5.43 6.29 1.60
C GLY A 14 5.79 4.90 1.05
N LEU A 15 7.08 4.59 0.92
CA LEU A 15 7.54 3.27 0.48
C LEU A 15 7.18 2.15 1.46
N ALA A 16 7.30 2.40 2.77
CA ALA A 16 6.89 1.43 3.79
C ALA A 16 5.38 1.17 3.74
N LEU A 17 4.56 2.20 3.50
CA LEU A 17 3.11 2.08 3.34
C LEU A 17 2.72 1.34 2.06
N VAL A 18 3.41 1.61 0.95
CA VAL A 18 3.22 0.86 -0.31
C VAL A 18 3.61 -0.60 -0.15
N GLY A 19 4.81 -0.87 0.38
CA GLY A 19 5.30 -2.23 0.58
C GLY A 19 4.46 -3.02 1.58
N GLY A 20 4.13 -2.43 2.72
CA GLY A 20 3.27 -3.04 3.73
C GLY A 20 1.83 -3.23 3.25
N GLY A 21 1.27 -2.25 2.53
CA GLY A 21 -0.06 -2.36 1.92
C GLY A 21 -0.12 -3.46 0.87
N PHE A 22 0.90 -3.58 0.03
CA PHE A 22 1.01 -4.65 -0.96
C PHE A 22 1.16 -6.03 -0.32
N TRP A 23 1.97 -6.14 0.74
CA TRP A 23 2.10 -7.36 1.52
C TRP A 23 0.76 -7.82 2.13
N LEU A 24 0.01 -6.89 2.73
CA LEU A 24 -1.32 -7.18 3.28
C LEU A 24 -2.32 -7.59 2.19
N MET A 25 -2.27 -6.98 1.00
CA MET A 25 -3.10 -7.43 -0.12
C MET A 25 -2.80 -8.87 -0.53
N ILE A 26 -1.53 -9.25 -0.62
CA ILE A 26 -1.14 -10.64 -0.95
C ILE A 26 -1.69 -11.61 0.09
N TRP A 27 -1.51 -11.32 1.38
CA TRP A 27 -2.06 -12.15 2.45
C TRP A 27 -3.59 -12.23 2.40
N GLY A 28 -4.26 -11.11 2.13
CA GLY A 28 -5.71 -11.09 1.93
C GLY A 28 -6.16 -12.01 0.80
N VAL A 29 -5.45 -12.02 -0.33
CA VAL A 29 -5.74 -12.94 -1.45
C VAL A 29 -5.48 -14.40 -1.06
N VAL A 30 -4.40 -14.69 -0.34
CA VAL A 30 -4.09 -16.05 0.15
C VAL A 30 -5.18 -16.56 1.09
N ASP A 31 -5.65 -15.74 2.02
CA ASP A 31 -6.71 -16.10 2.97
C ASP A 31 -8.08 -16.28 2.27
N ILE A 32 -8.39 -15.47 1.27
CA ILE A 32 -9.59 -15.65 0.44
C ILE A 32 -9.49 -16.95 -0.36
N ALA A 33 -8.36 -17.19 -1.03
CA ALA A 33 -8.16 -18.41 -1.82
C ALA A 33 -8.21 -19.67 -0.95
N GLY A 34 -7.62 -19.62 0.25
CA GLY A 34 -7.69 -20.71 1.24
C GLY A 34 -9.11 -20.92 1.79
N GLY A 35 -9.84 -19.84 2.06
CA GLY A 35 -11.21 -19.92 2.61
C GLY A 35 -12.27 -20.35 1.59
N VAL A 36 -12.14 -19.92 0.32
CA VAL A 36 -13.08 -20.21 -0.76
C VAL A 36 -12.74 -21.53 -1.49
N GLY A 37 -11.45 -21.85 -1.62
CA GLY A 37 -10.95 -23.05 -2.30
C GLY A 37 -10.87 -24.31 -1.43
N GLY A 38 -11.04 -24.19 -0.11
CA GLY A 38 -11.04 -25.33 0.81
C GLY A 38 -12.24 -26.26 0.60
N LYS A 39 -12.04 -27.59 0.80
CA LYS A 39 -13.11 -28.60 0.75
C LYS A 39 -14.25 -28.32 1.74
N THR A 40 -13.95 -27.62 2.82
CA THR A 40 -14.91 -27.00 3.75
C THR A 40 -14.84 -25.49 3.54
N LYS A 41 -15.89 -24.89 2.96
CA LYS A 41 -15.94 -23.45 2.71
C LYS A 41 -15.89 -22.70 4.05
N GLU A 42 -14.73 -22.17 4.41
CA GLU A 42 -14.52 -21.39 5.63
C GLU A 42 -14.70 -19.91 5.32
N TRP A 43 -15.97 -19.49 5.25
CA TRP A 43 -16.36 -18.09 4.99
C TRP A 43 -15.77 -17.10 6.00
N GLY A 44 -15.45 -17.53 7.22
CA GLY A 44 -14.76 -16.71 8.21
C GLY A 44 -13.36 -16.30 7.79
N LYS A 45 -12.57 -17.21 7.22
CA LYS A 45 -11.23 -16.89 6.70
C LYS A 45 -11.30 -16.04 5.43
N ALA A 46 -12.26 -16.32 4.55
CA ALA A 46 -12.48 -15.50 3.36
C ALA A 46 -12.90 -14.06 3.72
N GLY A 47 -13.74 -13.89 4.74
CA GLY A 47 -14.14 -12.58 5.26
C GLY A 47 -12.98 -11.81 5.89
N MET A 48 -12.12 -12.48 6.66
CA MET A 48 -10.90 -11.87 7.19
C MET A 48 -9.93 -11.47 6.08
N GLY A 49 -9.72 -12.33 5.08
CA GLY A 49 -8.88 -12.03 3.93
C GLY A 49 -9.39 -10.84 3.12
N LEU A 50 -10.70 -10.70 2.96
CA LEU A 50 -11.32 -9.50 2.37
C LEU A 50 -11.04 -8.25 3.21
N GLY A 51 -11.23 -8.32 4.52
CA GLY A 51 -10.94 -7.20 5.42
C GLY A 51 -9.47 -6.76 5.37
N ILE A 52 -8.55 -7.71 5.44
CA ILE A 52 -7.10 -7.46 5.35
C ILE A 52 -6.74 -6.90 3.98
N GLY A 53 -7.32 -7.44 2.91
CA GLY A 53 -7.11 -6.95 1.54
C GLY A 53 -7.56 -5.50 1.36
N VAL A 54 -8.71 -5.12 1.91
CA VAL A 54 -9.21 -3.73 1.88
C VAL A 54 -8.29 -2.78 2.65
N VAL A 55 -7.84 -3.18 3.84
CA VAL A 55 -6.89 -2.38 4.64
C VAL A 55 -5.55 -2.24 3.93
N GLY A 56 -5.05 -3.34 3.35
CA GLY A 56 -3.82 -3.34 2.55
C GLY A 56 -3.90 -2.42 1.33
N GLY A 57 -5.01 -2.50 0.59
CA GLY A 57 -5.27 -1.63 -0.56
C GLY A 57 -5.38 -0.15 -0.17
N PHE A 58 -5.99 0.15 0.97
CA PHE A 58 -6.07 1.52 1.50
C PHE A 58 -4.69 2.09 1.87
N LEU A 59 -3.87 1.31 2.60
CA LEU A 59 -2.50 1.71 2.96
C LEU A 59 -1.62 1.88 1.71
N PHE A 60 -1.78 1.00 0.73
CA PHE A 60 -1.11 1.09 -0.56
C PHE A 60 -1.49 2.39 -1.28
N ALA A 61 -2.78 2.75 -1.33
CA ALA A 61 -3.25 3.98 -1.96
C ALA A 61 -2.65 5.24 -1.28
N ILE A 62 -2.64 5.29 0.05
CA ILE A 62 -2.04 6.41 0.79
C ILE A 62 -0.53 6.51 0.51
N GLY A 63 0.18 5.38 0.56
CA GLY A 63 1.61 5.33 0.25
C GLY A 63 1.90 5.77 -1.17
N ALA A 64 1.13 5.29 -2.14
CA ALA A 64 1.26 5.64 -3.55
C ALA A 64 1.01 7.14 -3.80
N VAL A 65 -0.05 7.71 -3.20
CA VAL A 65 -0.34 9.16 -3.27
C VAL A 65 0.81 9.98 -2.67
N THR A 66 1.38 9.53 -1.55
CA THR A 66 2.52 10.19 -0.91
C THR A 66 3.75 10.21 -1.82
N ILE A 67 4.06 9.08 -2.47
CA ILE A 67 5.18 8.98 -3.42
C ILE A 67 4.91 9.82 -4.69
N ILE A 68 3.71 9.77 -5.25
CA ILE A 68 3.33 10.52 -6.45
C ILE A 68 3.41 12.03 -6.18
N ASN A 69 2.91 12.49 -5.03
CA ASN A 69 2.96 13.89 -4.66
C ASN A 69 4.40 14.37 -4.44
N TRP A 70 5.28 13.51 -3.93
CA TRP A 70 6.71 13.79 -3.86
C TRP A 70 7.33 13.93 -5.24
N PHE A 71 7.07 13.00 -6.16
CA PHE A 71 7.55 13.08 -7.56
C PHE A 71 7.04 14.33 -8.27
N LYS A 72 5.78 14.74 -8.06
CA LYS A 72 5.23 15.98 -8.63
C LYS A 72 5.92 17.23 -8.09
N LYS A 73 6.29 17.23 -6.80
CA LYS A 73 7.03 18.34 -6.18
C LYS A 73 8.47 18.42 -6.67
N GLY A 74 9.16 17.29 -6.83
CA GLY A 74 10.53 17.25 -7.37
C GLY A 74 10.61 17.38 -8.90
N GLY A 75 9.53 17.07 -9.62
CA GLY A 75 9.47 17.10 -11.10
C GLY A 75 9.14 18.46 -11.71
N SER A 76 8.74 19.46 -10.90
CA SER A 76 8.52 20.83 -11.38
C SER A 76 9.83 21.58 -11.72
N GLU A 77 10.98 20.94 -11.54
CA GLU A 77 12.30 21.47 -11.85
C GLU A 77 12.84 21.03 -13.23
N ILE A 78 12.07 20.28 -14.03
CA ILE A 78 12.41 20.15 -15.46
C ILE A 78 11.78 21.34 -16.19
N PRO A 79 12.54 22.40 -16.53
CA PRO A 79 12.00 23.51 -17.29
C PRO A 79 11.51 22.98 -18.64
N LEU A 80 10.20 22.89 -18.80
CA LEU A 80 9.59 22.85 -20.12
C LEU A 80 9.78 24.25 -20.70
N LYS A 81 10.89 24.40 -21.45
CA LYS A 81 11.29 25.51 -22.33
C LYS A 81 10.46 26.78 -22.26
#